data_AF-A0A7C2NEI8-F1
#
_entry.id   AF-A0A7C2NEI8-F1
#
_cell.length_a   1.000
_cell.length_b   1.000
_cell.length_c   1.000
_cell.angle_alpha   90.00
_cell.angle_beta   90.00
_cell.angle_gamma   90.00
#
_symmetry.space_group_name_H-M   'P 1'
#
loop_
_entity.id
_entity.type
_entity.pdbx_description
1 polymer ?
#
loop_
_entity_poly.entity_id
_entity_poly.type
_entity_poly.pdbx_seq_one_letter_code
_entity_poly.pdbx_strand_id
1 'polypeptide(L)'
;MKKLLLPLVFLVFTGPAFPQAITTGRTEKGLPWAVVELPGGDGEWAAVWLPPGVSAPAGWEEASGPVESVVSAWFPALSAPSQLLSALPAFSSAVAVILVGPVPARELTAFLEALEAVTPAFSPRASCRFADGLVNPTRQTVEGFRWSFPLPPPWDPRSELAPVLAFLLEKRWQKLGFTGPVRVEGSPCPLLVLEHRGPNPRKMLTMARESRAKLAAAVGEGELADFSAIQRREASLWAVDPKKVALSGVERLGWGKELGPLLYPVEPAPAATEALLKEVLLA
;
A
#
# COMPACT_ATOMS: atom_id res chain seq x y z
N MET A 1 -26.19 51.88 15.25
CA MET A 1 -25.31 51.55 14.10
C MET A 1 -24.51 50.30 14.46
N LYS A 2 -24.96 49.11 14.05
CA LYS A 2 -24.23 47.84 14.25
C LYS A 2 -23.50 47.51 12.95
N LYS A 3 -22.16 47.50 13.01
CA LYS A 3 -21.30 47.09 11.89
C LYS A 3 -21.42 45.57 11.73
N LEU A 4 -22.00 45.13 10.61
CA LEU A 4 -21.86 43.74 10.17
C LEU A 4 -20.45 43.57 9.59
N LEU A 5 -19.59 42.89 10.34
CA LEU A 5 -18.39 42.24 9.80
C LEU A 5 -18.82 40.85 9.31
N LEU A 6 -18.98 40.70 8.00
CA LEU A 6 -19.01 39.38 7.36
C LEU A 6 -17.56 38.88 7.31
N PRO A 7 -17.17 37.79 8.00
CA PRO A 7 -15.92 37.14 7.65
C PRO A 7 -16.14 36.47 6.29
N LEU A 8 -15.33 36.90 5.33
CA LEU A 8 -15.10 36.29 4.05
C LEU A 8 -14.62 34.84 4.31
N VAL A 9 -15.56 33.90 4.39
CA VAL A 9 -15.24 32.48 4.38
C VAL A 9 -14.74 32.18 2.98
N PHE A 10 -13.42 32.12 2.84
CA PHE A 10 -12.73 31.52 1.71
C PHE A 10 -13.26 30.08 1.57
N LEU A 11 -14.29 29.91 0.77
CA LEU A 11 -14.68 28.62 0.20
C LEU A 11 -13.62 28.30 -0.86
N VAL A 12 -12.43 27.90 -0.42
CA VAL A 12 -11.50 27.16 -1.26
C VAL A 12 -12.16 25.80 -1.44
N PHE A 13 -12.81 25.61 -2.58
CA PHE A 13 -13.14 24.29 -3.09
C PHE A 13 -11.80 23.55 -3.28
N THR A 14 -11.37 22.79 -2.28
CA THR A 14 -10.33 21.78 -2.45
C THR A 14 -10.96 20.64 -3.23
N GLY A 15 -10.91 20.75 -4.57
CA GLY A 15 -11.11 19.58 -5.42
C GLY A 15 -10.15 18.45 -4.98
N PRO A 16 -10.49 17.18 -5.23
CA PRO A 16 -9.57 16.09 -4.95
C PRO A 16 -8.26 16.35 -5.69
N ALA A 17 -7.17 16.50 -4.94
CA ALA A 17 -5.82 16.70 -5.46
C ALA A 17 -5.30 15.38 -6.05
N PHE A 18 -5.87 14.98 -7.19
CA PHE A 18 -5.31 13.86 -7.95
C PHE A 18 -3.89 14.23 -8.42
N PRO A 19 -2.97 13.24 -8.51
CA PRO A 19 -1.65 13.50 -9.08
C PRO A 19 -1.80 14.07 -10.48
N GLN A 20 -1.03 15.12 -10.76
CA GLN A 20 -1.03 15.78 -12.07
C GLN A 20 -0.31 14.93 -13.12
N ALA A 21 0.78 14.27 -12.70
CA ALA A 21 1.56 13.39 -13.56
C ALA A 21 2.27 12.31 -12.74
N ILE A 22 2.48 11.15 -13.38
CA ILE A 22 3.31 10.07 -12.87
C ILE A 22 4.37 9.81 -13.93
N THR A 23 5.62 10.09 -13.61
CA THR A 23 6.77 9.76 -14.47
C THR A 23 7.48 8.56 -13.87
N THR A 24 7.65 7.49 -14.64
CA THR A 24 8.37 6.30 -14.21
C THR A 24 9.51 6.01 -15.18
N GLY A 25 10.58 5.41 -14.68
CA GLY A 25 11.71 5.02 -15.50
C GLY A 25 12.60 4.00 -14.82
N ARG A 26 13.69 3.66 -15.52
CA ARG A 26 14.77 2.82 -15.01
C ARG A 26 16.09 3.47 -15.41
N THR A 27 17.09 3.35 -14.55
CA THR A 27 18.48 3.65 -14.92
C THR A 27 18.99 2.62 -15.93
N GLU A 28 20.13 2.88 -16.57
CA GLU A 28 20.77 1.92 -17.49
C GLU A 28 21.08 0.59 -16.79
N LYS A 29 21.43 0.65 -15.50
CA LYS A 29 21.67 -0.54 -14.66
C LYS A 29 20.39 -1.23 -14.19
N GLY A 30 19.23 -0.62 -14.40
CA GLY A 30 17.92 -1.21 -14.12
C GLY A 30 17.30 -0.84 -12.78
N LEU A 31 17.85 0.16 -12.05
CA LEU A 31 17.24 0.71 -10.83
C LEU A 31 15.92 1.41 -11.21
N PRO A 32 14.76 0.92 -10.72
CA PRO A 32 13.49 1.56 -10.99
C PRO A 32 13.34 2.85 -10.16
N TRP A 33 12.84 3.90 -10.81
CA TRP A 33 12.54 5.17 -10.16
C TRP A 33 11.19 5.73 -10.62
N ALA A 34 10.61 6.60 -9.79
CA ALA A 34 9.40 7.33 -10.14
C ALA A 34 9.32 8.73 -9.52
N VAL A 35 8.61 9.63 -10.19
CA VAL A 35 8.23 10.96 -9.70
C VAL A 35 6.71 11.07 -9.81
N VAL A 36 6.05 11.35 -8.68
CA VAL A 36 4.60 11.57 -8.59
C VAL A 36 4.36 13.04 -8.31
N GLU A 37 3.89 13.76 -9.32
CA GLU A 37 3.64 15.20 -9.24
C GLU A 37 2.28 15.46 -8.60
N LEU A 38 2.28 16.04 -7.40
CA LEU A 38 1.07 16.41 -6.67
C LEU A 38 0.78 17.92 -6.83
N PRO A 39 -0.49 18.32 -7.00
CA PRO A 39 -0.85 19.73 -7.11
C PRO A 39 -0.65 20.44 -5.77
N GLY A 40 0.28 21.39 -5.73
CA GLY A 40 0.56 22.20 -4.53
C GLY A 40 1.33 21.43 -3.44
N GLY A 41 1.64 22.14 -2.35
CA GLY A 41 2.45 21.62 -1.24
C GLY A 41 3.78 22.37 -1.10
N ASP A 42 4.35 22.28 0.11
CA ASP A 42 5.55 23.03 0.48
C ASP A 42 6.84 22.21 0.38
N GLY A 43 6.74 20.92 0.01
CA GLY A 43 7.91 20.06 -0.07
C GLY A 43 7.70 18.73 -0.78
N GLU A 44 8.84 18.14 -1.09
CA GLU A 44 9.03 16.88 -1.79
C GLU A 44 9.37 15.79 -0.78
N TRP A 45 8.64 14.68 -0.81
CA TRP A 45 8.99 13.48 -0.07
C TRP A 45 9.77 12.52 -0.97
N ALA A 46 10.97 12.15 -0.53
CA ALA A 46 11.70 11.06 -1.13
C ALA A 46 11.54 9.81 -0.28
N ALA A 47 11.32 8.67 -0.92
CA ALA A 47 11.43 7.37 -0.29
C ALA A 47 12.36 6.47 -1.10
N VAL A 48 13.22 5.74 -0.40
CA VAL A 48 14.21 4.84 -0.97
C VAL A 48 14.09 3.50 -0.26
N TRP A 49 13.99 2.42 -1.03
CA TRP A 49 14.06 1.08 -0.48
C TRP A 49 15.51 0.60 -0.51
N LEU A 50 16.10 0.47 0.68
CA LEU A 50 17.46 -0.02 0.87
C LEU A 50 17.51 -1.54 0.88
N PRO A 51 18.57 -2.17 0.34
CA PRO A 51 18.78 -3.59 0.50
C PRO A 51 19.17 -3.94 1.95
N PRO A 52 19.04 -5.22 2.35
CA PRO A 52 19.42 -5.66 3.69
C PRO A 52 20.88 -5.32 4.04
N GLY A 53 21.10 -4.83 5.25
CA GLY A 53 22.45 -4.49 5.74
C GLY A 53 22.97 -3.11 5.35
N VAL A 54 22.20 -2.33 4.57
CA VAL A 54 22.50 -0.91 4.31
C VAL A 54 21.73 -0.05 5.31
N SER A 55 22.45 0.81 6.03
CA SER A 55 21.86 1.71 7.03
C SER A 55 21.25 2.95 6.37
N ALA A 56 20.21 3.49 7.00
CA ALA A 56 19.62 4.77 6.62
C ALA A 56 20.67 5.89 6.68
N PRO A 57 20.71 6.80 5.69
CA PRO A 57 21.48 8.03 5.80
C PRO A 57 21.04 8.88 6.99
N ALA A 58 21.96 9.71 7.52
CA ALA A 58 21.64 10.64 8.59
C ALA A 58 20.50 11.60 8.16
N GLY A 59 19.51 11.79 9.05
CA GLY A 59 18.35 12.65 8.80
C GLY A 59 17.23 12.00 7.98
N TRP A 60 17.39 10.76 7.54
CA TRP A 60 16.32 9.97 6.93
C TRP A 60 15.62 9.12 7.99
N GLU A 61 14.31 9.05 7.91
CA GLU A 61 13.47 8.28 8.82
C GLU A 61 13.24 6.89 8.23
N GLU A 62 13.57 5.84 8.99
CA GLU A 62 13.13 4.49 8.68
C GLU A 62 11.62 4.40 8.82
N ALA A 63 10.96 3.89 7.78
CA ALA A 63 9.53 3.67 7.81
C ALA A 63 9.23 2.49 8.73
N SER A 64 8.31 2.69 9.68
CA SER A 64 7.68 1.60 10.40
C SER A 64 6.66 0.93 9.47
N GLY A 65 7.19 0.09 8.58
CA GLY A 65 6.46 -0.48 7.47
C GLY A 65 6.56 -2.00 7.39
N PRO A 66 5.70 -2.61 6.56
CA PRO A 66 5.80 -4.02 6.22
C PRO A 66 7.18 -4.35 5.62
N VAL A 67 7.73 -3.46 4.80
CA VAL A 67 9.05 -3.66 4.21
C VAL A 67 10.11 -3.06 5.13
N GLU A 68 10.85 -3.93 5.80
CA GLU A 68 12.08 -3.54 6.50
C GLU A 68 13.02 -2.86 5.49
N SER A 69 13.63 -1.74 5.88
CA SER A 69 14.61 -0.98 5.10
C SER A 69 14.07 0.04 4.07
N VAL A 70 12.78 0.40 4.10
CA VAL A 70 12.35 1.64 3.43
C VAL A 70 12.68 2.85 4.30
N VAL A 71 13.35 3.84 3.73
CA VAL A 71 13.68 5.10 4.38
C VAL A 71 13.02 6.26 3.64
N SER A 72 12.69 7.33 4.35
CA SER A 72 12.10 8.52 3.75
C SER A 72 12.65 9.81 4.35
N ALA A 73 12.64 10.87 3.55
CA ALA A 73 13.00 12.21 4.00
C ALA A 73 12.14 13.26 3.28
N TRP A 74 11.93 14.38 3.96
CA TRP A 74 11.19 15.52 3.45
C TRP A 74 12.16 16.65 3.09
N PHE A 75 11.92 17.27 1.93
CA PHE A 75 12.73 18.37 1.41
C PHE A 75 11.83 19.56 1.07
N PRO A 76 12.14 20.80 1.48
CA PRO A 76 11.38 21.97 1.07
C PRO A 76 11.44 22.15 -0.45
N ALA A 77 10.29 22.41 -1.10
CA ALA A 77 10.13 22.30 -2.56
C ALA A 77 11.15 23.14 -3.35
N LEU A 78 11.37 24.40 -2.93
CA LEU A 78 12.32 25.31 -3.57
C LEU A 78 13.78 24.84 -3.51
N SER A 79 14.11 24.00 -2.54
CA SER A 79 15.45 23.47 -2.31
C SER A 79 15.56 21.97 -2.60
N ALA A 80 14.46 21.31 -2.96
CA ALA A 80 14.44 19.87 -3.13
C ALA A 80 15.42 19.41 -4.22
N PRO A 81 15.54 20.03 -5.41
CA PRO A 81 16.50 19.57 -6.42
C PRO A 81 17.95 19.55 -5.93
N SER A 82 18.38 20.60 -5.23
CA SER A 82 19.76 20.70 -4.73
C SER A 82 20.00 19.80 -3.52
N GLN A 83 19.05 19.71 -2.59
CA GLN A 83 19.18 18.84 -1.42
C GLN A 83 19.15 17.36 -1.79
N LEU A 84 18.26 16.94 -2.70
CA LEU A 84 18.20 15.56 -3.21
C LEU A 84 19.51 15.16 -3.88
N LEU A 85 20.07 16.03 -4.74
CA LEU A 85 21.36 15.78 -5.38
C LEU A 85 22.49 15.64 -4.35
N SER A 86 22.47 16.44 -3.28
CA SER A 86 23.44 16.35 -2.18
C SER A 86 23.26 15.12 -1.28
N ALA A 87 22.06 14.55 -1.23
CA ALA A 87 21.75 13.36 -0.44
C ALA A 87 22.16 12.06 -1.17
N LEU A 88 22.22 12.09 -2.51
CA LEU A 88 22.53 10.92 -3.33
C LEU A 88 23.82 10.17 -2.93
N PRO A 89 24.95 10.83 -2.62
CA PRO A 89 26.18 10.12 -2.23
C PRO A 89 26.03 9.24 -0.98
N ALA A 90 24.98 9.44 -0.18
CA ALA A 90 24.69 8.59 0.97
C ALA A 90 24.12 7.22 0.58
N PHE A 91 23.68 7.03 -0.67
CA PHE A 91 23.11 5.79 -1.18
C PHE A 91 24.09 5.06 -2.10
N SER A 92 24.74 4.01 -1.58
CA SER A 92 25.58 3.14 -2.40
C SER A 92 24.76 2.17 -3.27
N SER A 93 23.58 1.78 -2.78
CA SER A 93 22.68 0.85 -3.44
C SER A 93 21.22 1.07 -3.03
N ALA A 94 20.29 0.70 -3.92
CA ALA A 94 18.86 0.80 -3.69
C ALA A 94 18.10 -0.25 -4.50
N VAL A 95 16.92 -0.65 -4.02
CA VAL A 95 15.96 -1.51 -4.73
C VAL A 95 15.05 -0.66 -5.62
N ALA A 96 14.60 0.49 -5.11
CA ALA A 96 13.75 1.45 -5.82
C ALA A 96 13.85 2.83 -5.18
N VAL A 97 13.55 3.87 -5.96
CA VAL A 97 13.50 5.27 -5.52
C VAL A 97 12.20 5.92 -5.98
N ILE A 98 11.53 6.66 -5.12
CA ILE A 98 10.38 7.46 -5.52
C ILE A 98 10.46 8.86 -4.91
N LEU A 99 10.02 9.84 -5.69
CA LEU A 99 9.81 11.22 -5.26
C LEU A 99 8.32 11.54 -5.40
N VAL A 100 7.76 12.18 -4.38
CA VAL A 100 6.35 12.56 -4.33
C VAL A 100 6.22 13.98 -3.79
N GLY A 101 5.67 14.88 -4.59
CA GLY A 101 5.50 16.27 -4.21
C GLY A 101 5.26 17.20 -5.40
N PRO A 102 5.40 18.51 -5.21
CA PRO A 102 5.06 19.50 -6.22
C PRO A 102 6.13 19.70 -7.30
N VAL A 103 7.33 19.15 -7.13
CA VAL A 103 8.45 19.41 -8.04
C VAL A 103 8.32 18.54 -9.29
N PRO A 104 8.23 19.12 -10.50
CA PRO A 104 8.03 18.33 -11.70
C PRO A 104 9.29 17.56 -12.09
N ALA A 105 9.13 16.40 -12.73
CA ALA A 105 10.24 15.50 -13.07
C ALA A 105 11.35 16.18 -13.88
N ARG A 106 10.99 17.14 -14.74
CA ARG A 106 11.93 17.95 -15.55
C ARG A 106 12.90 18.79 -14.71
N GLU A 107 12.49 19.24 -13.53
CA GLU A 107 13.34 20.02 -12.61
C GLU A 107 14.25 19.12 -11.77
N LEU A 108 14.00 17.81 -11.79
CA LEU A 108 14.76 16.78 -11.07
C LEU A 108 15.74 16.03 -11.98
N THR A 109 15.87 16.42 -13.25
CA THR A 109 16.69 15.72 -14.27
C THR A 109 18.11 15.43 -13.78
N ALA A 110 18.79 16.40 -13.15
CA ALA A 110 20.15 16.20 -12.63
C ALA A 110 20.21 15.14 -11.52
N PHE A 111 19.20 15.07 -10.65
CA PHE A 111 19.11 14.02 -9.64
C PHE A 111 18.83 12.66 -10.30
N LEU A 112 17.90 12.61 -11.26
CA LEU A 112 17.54 11.39 -11.98
C LEU A 112 18.71 10.81 -12.77
N GLU A 113 19.50 11.65 -13.44
CA GLU A 113 20.75 11.25 -14.11
C GLU A 113 21.79 10.74 -13.11
N ALA A 114 21.90 11.41 -11.95
CA ALA A 114 22.86 11.02 -10.94
C ALA A 114 22.52 9.66 -10.29
N LEU A 115 21.26 9.20 -10.32
CA LEU A 115 20.87 7.84 -9.91
C LEU A 115 21.65 6.73 -10.63
N GLU A 116 22.27 7.00 -11.79
CA GLU A 116 23.15 6.05 -12.48
C GLU A 116 24.36 5.62 -11.64
N ALA A 117 24.77 6.44 -10.66
CA ALA A 117 25.83 6.09 -9.72
C ALA A 117 25.38 5.08 -8.66
N VAL A 118 24.07 4.93 -8.42
CA VAL A 118 23.51 4.03 -7.40
C VAL A 118 23.45 2.61 -7.95
N THR A 119 23.98 1.65 -7.19
CA THR A 119 23.94 0.24 -7.60
C THR A 119 22.55 -0.35 -7.37
N PRO A 120 21.88 -0.89 -8.39
CA PRO A 120 20.59 -1.56 -8.19
C PRO A 120 20.79 -2.83 -7.36
N ALA A 121 19.92 -3.00 -6.37
CA ALA A 121 19.83 -4.21 -5.57
C ALA A 121 18.54 -4.96 -5.88
N PHE A 122 18.56 -6.27 -5.69
CA PHE A 122 17.35 -7.07 -5.83
C PHE A 122 16.49 -6.93 -4.58
N SER A 123 15.18 -6.79 -4.81
CA SER A 123 14.22 -6.93 -3.74
C SER A 123 14.36 -8.31 -3.08
N PRO A 124 14.45 -8.41 -1.74
CA PRO A 124 14.49 -9.68 -1.05
C PRO A 124 13.16 -10.41 -1.29
N ARG A 125 13.13 -11.29 -2.29
CA ARG A 125 12.03 -12.24 -2.48
C ARG A 125 12.07 -13.22 -1.32
N ALA A 126 11.32 -12.96 -0.27
CA ALA A 126 11.16 -13.97 0.76
C ALA A 126 10.56 -15.24 0.14
N SER A 127 11.03 -16.38 0.61
CA SER A 127 10.37 -17.66 0.32
C SER A 127 9.04 -17.69 1.07
N CYS A 128 8.04 -16.98 0.54
CA CYS A 128 6.69 -17.03 1.06
C CYS A 128 6.17 -18.44 0.85
N ARG A 129 6.06 -19.19 1.95
CA ARG A 129 5.45 -20.52 1.92
C ARG A 129 3.96 -20.32 1.68
N PHE A 130 3.57 -20.37 0.41
CA PHE A 130 2.21 -20.62 -0.02
C PHE A 130 1.88 -22.10 0.27
N ALA A 131 2.04 -22.51 1.53
CA ALA A 131 1.78 -23.88 1.94
C ALA A 131 0.30 -23.99 2.29
N ASP A 132 -0.41 -24.70 1.41
CA ASP A 132 -1.76 -25.22 1.51
C ASP A 132 -2.31 -25.32 2.95
N GLY A 133 -3.48 -24.73 3.16
CA GLY A 133 -4.42 -25.16 4.21
C GLY A 133 -4.04 -24.97 5.68
N LEU A 134 -2.88 -24.39 6.04
CA LEU A 134 -2.56 -24.13 7.45
C LEU A 134 -3.29 -22.89 7.98
N VAL A 135 -4.58 -23.04 8.26
CA VAL A 135 -5.25 -22.24 9.29
C VAL A 135 -4.52 -22.56 10.59
N ASN A 136 -3.62 -21.68 11.01
CA ASN A 136 -3.00 -21.74 12.33
C ASN A 136 -3.88 -20.96 13.31
N PRO A 137 -4.81 -21.61 14.06
CA PRO A 137 -5.48 -20.95 15.16
C PRO A 137 -4.43 -20.62 16.22
N THR A 138 -3.90 -19.41 16.18
CA THR A 138 -3.07 -18.90 17.27
C THR A 138 -4.01 -18.36 18.33
N ARG A 139 -4.03 -19.03 19.49
CA ARG A 139 -4.79 -18.59 20.65
C ARG A 139 -4.08 -17.35 21.21
N GLN A 140 -4.48 -16.16 20.80
CA GLN A 140 -3.85 -14.92 21.25
C GLN A 140 -4.18 -14.60 22.72
N THR A 141 -5.35 -15.02 23.24
CA THR A 141 -5.76 -14.87 24.65
C THR A 141 -6.85 -15.89 25.05
N VAL A 142 -7.34 -15.82 26.30
CA VAL A 142 -8.44 -16.66 26.83
C VAL A 142 -9.77 -16.44 26.07
N GLU A 143 -9.94 -15.34 25.32
CA GLU A 143 -11.22 -14.88 24.74
C GLU A 143 -11.23 -14.66 23.21
N GLY A 144 -10.10 -14.82 22.52
CA GLY A 144 -9.98 -14.50 21.08
C GLY A 144 -9.39 -15.63 20.22
N PHE A 145 -9.91 -15.78 19.01
CA PHE A 145 -9.31 -16.64 17.98
C PHE A 145 -8.81 -15.82 16.79
N ARG A 146 -7.66 -16.22 16.25
CA ARG A 146 -7.03 -15.62 15.06
C ARG A 146 -6.88 -16.66 13.97
N TRP A 147 -7.39 -16.39 12.76
CA TRP A 147 -7.16 -17.22 11.58
C TRP A 147 -6.32 -16.46 10.58
N SER A 148 -5.43 -17.18 9.90
CA SER A 148 -4.55 -16.62 8.89
C SER A 148 -4.64 -17.47 7.62
N PHE A 149 -4.87 -16.83 6.48
CA PHE A 149 -4.79 -17.47 5.15
C PHE A 149 -3.63 -16.84 4.37
N PRO A 150 -2.77 -17.63 3.70
CA PRO A 150 -1.74 -17.07 2.86
C PRO A 150 -2.37 -16.30 1.70
N LEU A 151 -1.83 -15.12 1.40
CA LEU A 151 -2.17 -14.35 0.21
C LEU A 151 -1.05 -14.48 -0.84
N PRO A 152 -1.35 -14.22 -2.12
CA PRO A 152 -0.32 -14.11 -3.14
C PRO A 152 0.79 -13.13 -2.69
N PRO A 153 2.06 -13.42 -2.98
CA PRO A 153 3.16 -12.56 -2.56
C PRO A 153 3.08 -11.17 -3.23
N PRO A 154 3.76 -10.14 -2.69
CA PRO A 154 3.63 -8.76 -3.14
C PRO A 154 4.04 -8.50 -4.59
N TRP A 155 4.80 -9.40 -5.23
CA TRP A 155 5.15 -9.31 -6.66
C TRP A 155 4.13 -10.00 -7.59
N ASP A 156 3.19 -10.78 -7.05
CA ASP A 156 2.12 -11.40 -7.85
C ASP A 156 1.03 -10.35 -8.13
N PRO A 157 0.61 -10.14 -9.39
CA PRO A 157 -0.50 -9.23 -9.73
C PRO A 157 -1.79 -9.48 -8.95
N ARG A 158 -2.07 -10.73 -8.55
CA ARG A 158 -3.27 -11.07 -7.76
C ARG A 158 -3.28 -10.46 -6.36
N SER A 159 -2.12 -10.07 -5.83
CA SER A 159 -2.06 -9.41 -4.52
C SER A 159 -2.75 -8.04 -4.50
N GLU A 160 -3.00 -7.42 -5.66
CA GLU A 160 -3.84 -6.22 -5.79
C GLU A 160 -5.30 -6.45 -5.36
N LEU A 161 -5.77 -7.71 -5.42
CA LEU A 161 -7.13 -8.09 -5.04
C LEU A 161 -7.25 -8.44 -3.55
N ALA A 162 -6.15 -8.45 -2.79
CA ALA A 162 -6.20 -8.78 -1.36
C ALA A 162 -7.09 -7.82 -0.53
N PRO A 163 -7.10 -6.49 -0.76
CA PRO A 163 -7.98 -5.58 -0.03
C PRO A 163 -9.47 -5.80 -0.32
N VAL A 164 -9.85 -6.06 -1.59
CA VAL A 164 -11.25 -6.36 -1.92
C VAL A 164 -11.68 -7.70 -1.31
N LEU A 165 -10.78 -8.67 -1.28
CA LEU A 165 -11.02 -9.96 -0.65
C LEU A 165 -11.27 -9.81 0.86
N ALA A 166 -10.46 -9.01 1.55
CA ALA A 166 -10.67 -8.70 2.97
C ALA A 166 -12.04 -8.03 3.22
N PHE A 167 -12.40 -7.04 2.41
CA PHE A 167 -13.69 -6.35 2.51
C PHE A 167 -14.90 -7.27 2.30
N LEU A 168 -14.88 -8.08 1.24
CA LEU A 168 -15.97 -9.02 0.94
C LEU A 168 -16.12 -10.06 2.04
N LEU A 169 -14.99 -10.58 2.51
CA LEU A 169 -14.97 -11.55 3.60
C LEU A 169 -15.49 -10.98 4.90
N GLU A 170 -15.09 -9.76 5.26
CA GLU A 170 -15.60 -9.07 6.44
C GLU A 170 -17.13 -8.95 6.40
N LYS A 171 -17.69 -8.43 5.29
CA LYS A 171 -19.14 -8.32 5.10
C LYS A 171 -19.86 -9.66 5.22
N ARG A 172 -19.32 -10.72 4.61
CA ARG A 172 -19.94 -12.04 4.59
C ARG A 172 -19.84 -12.74 5.95
N TRP A 173 -18.75 -12.56 6.68
CA TRP A 173 -18.58 -13.10 8.03
C TRP A 173 -19.39 -12.36 9.10
N GLN A 174 -19.55 -11.04 8.97
CA GLN A 174 -20.45 -10.29 9.85
C GLN A 174 -21.88 -10.85 9.78
N LYS A 175 -22.36 -11.24 8.59
CA LYS A 175 -23.66 -11.91 8.42
C LYS A 175 -23.74 -13.28 9.12
N LEU A 176 -22.60 -13.91 9.40
CA LEU A 176 -22.50 -15.18 10.13
C LEU A 176 -22.27 -15.00 11.64
N GLY A 177 -22.26 -13.75 12.14
CA GLY A 177 -22.10 -13.44 13.57
C GLY A 177 -20.65 -13.23 14.02
N PHE A 178 -19.70 -13.06 13.10
CA PHE A 178 -18.32 -12.70 13.46
C PHE A 178 -18.22 -11.19 13.73
N THR A 179 -17.52 -10.81 14.80
CA THR A 179 -17.45 -9.43 15.31
C THR A 179 -16.09 -8.75 15.12
N GLY A 180 -15.04 -9.49 14.78
CA GLY A 180 -13.71 -8.90 14.64
C GLY A 180 -13.36 -8.60 13.18
N PRO A 181 -12.36 -7.73 12.97
CA PRO A 181 -12.01 -7.23 11.65
C PRO A 181 -11.27 -8.28 10.82
N VAL A 182 -11.36 -8.11 9.50
CA VAL A 182 -10.55 -8.85 8.52
C VAL A 182 -9.47 -7.92 8.01
N ARG A 183 -8.21 -8.33 8.13
CA ARG A 183 -7.05 -7.48 7.81
C ARG A 183 -6.06 -8.23 6.95
N VAL A 184 -5.33 -7.50 6.14
CA VAL A 184 -4.11 -8.01 5.52
C VAL A 184 -2.97 -7.65 6.45
N GLU A 185 -2.22 -8.65 6.91
CA GLU A 185 -1.09 -8.50 7.82
C GLU A 185 0.12 -9.28 7.32
N GLY A 186 1.30 -8.93 7.81
CA GLY A 186 2.53 -9.64 7.48
C GLY A 186 3.17 -9.13 6.20
N SER A 187 4.49 -9.13 6.21
CA SER A 187 5.33 -8.75 5.10
C SER A 187 6.71 -9.36 5.30
N PRO A 188 7.43 -9.71 4.22
CA PRO A 188 7.01 -9.64 2.80
C PRO A 188 5.99 -10.71 2.38
N CYS A 189 5.51 -11.54 3.31
CA CYS A 189 4.52 -12.58 3.03
C CYS A 189 3.15 -12.20 3.62
N PRO A 190 2.26 -11.61 2.82
CA PRO A 190 0.97 -11.15 3.31
C PRO A 190 0.07 -12.34 3.68
N LEU A 191 -0.66 -12.16 4.76
CA LEU A 191 -1.65 -13.07 5.31
C LEU A 191 -2.97 -12.33 5.45
N LEU A 192 -4.06 -12.97 5.04
CA LEU A 192 -5.38 -12.52 5.43
C LEU A 192 -5.66 -13.00 6.84
N VAL A 193 -5.76 -12.07 7.77
CA VAL A 193 -5.99 -12.31 9.19
C VAL A 193 -7.42 -11.99 9.57
N LEU A 194 -8.00 -12.89 10.34
CA LEU A 194 -9.29 -12.75 10.96
C LEU A 194 -9.15 -12.85 12.46
N GLU A 195 -9.57 -11.79 13.13
CA GLU A 195 -9.74 -11.84 14.57
C GLU A 195 -11.22 -11.99 14.90
N HIS A 196 -11.52 -12.73 15.94
CA HIS A 196 -12.84 -12.73 16.54
C HIS A 196 -12.71 -12.74 18.05
N ARG A 197 -13.52 -11.91 18.69
CA ARG A 197 -13.64 -11.83 20.15
C ARG A 197 -15.09 -12.17 20.48
N GLY A 198 -15.29 -13.28 21.18
CA GLY A 198 -16.63 -13.74 21.49
C GLY A 198 -16.69 -15.12 22.14
N PRO A 199 -17.85 -15.47 22.72
CA PRO A 199 -18.05 -16.77 23.36
C PRO A 199 -18.07 -17.92 22.33
N ASN A 200 -17.67 -19.11 22.75
CA ASN A 200 -17.72 -20.36 21.97
C ASN A 200 -16.87 -20.39 20.68
N PRO A 201 -15.53 -20.26 20.79
CA PRO A 201 -14.61 -20.29 19.64
C PRO A 201 -14.69 -21.58 18.83
N ARG A 202 -15.01 -22.73 19.47
CA ARG A 202 -15.18 -24.02 18.78
C ARG A 202 -16.36 -24.01 17.81
N LYS A 203 -17.50 -23.44 18.21
CA LYS A 203 -18.70 -23.35 17.37
C LYS A 203 -18.44 -22.44 16.17
N MET A 204 -17.81 -21.29 16.41
CA MET A 204 -17.43 -20.36 15.35
C MET A 204 -16.44 -20.99 14.38
N LEU A 205 -15.52 -21.81 14.88
CA LEU A 205 -14.60 -22.57 14.03
C LEU A 205 -15.28 -23.62 13.15
N THR A 206 -16.23 -24.36 13.70
CA THR A 206 -17.06 -25.25 12.89
C THR A 206 -17.85 -24.48 11.83
N MET A 207 -18.51 -23.38 12.22
CA MET A 207 -19.30 -22.55 11.29
C MET A 207 -18.46 -21.96 10.16
N ALA A 208 -17.26 -21.44 10.43
CA ALA A 208 -16.42 -20.88 9.38
C ALA A 208 -15.76 -21.96 8.50
N ARG A 209 -15.53 -23.17 9.01
CA ARG A 209 -15.13 -24.33 8.16
C ARG A 209 -16.27 -24.76 7.23
N GLU A 210 -17.48 -24.89 7.75
CA GLU A 210 -18.67 -25.30 6.97
C GLU A 210 -19.10 -24.23 5.96
N SER A 211 -18.89 -22.95 6.27
CA SER A 211 -19.24 -21.84 5.39
C SER A 211 -18.12 -21.43 4.44
N ARG A 212 -16.90 -22.00 4.54
CA ARG A 212 -15.74 -21.64 3.69
C ARG A 212 -16.09 -21.65 2.19
N ALA A 213 -16.78 -22.68 1.72
CA ALA A 213 -17.26 -22.77 0.33
C ALA A 213 -18.38 -21.77 -0.02
N LYS A 214 -19.25 -21.45 0.95
CA LYS A 214 -20.31 -20.43 0.76
C LYS A 214 -19.73 -19.02 0.72
N LEU A 215 -18.65 -18.79 1.45
CA LEU A 215 -17.92 -17.52 1.44
C LEU A 215 -17.23 -17.30 0.10
N ALA A 216 -16.79 -18.36 -0.58
CA ALA A 216 -16.21 -18.34 -1.92
C ALA A 216 -17.25 -18.27 -3.07
N ALA A 217 -18.55 -18.17 -2.77
CA ALA A 217 -19.60 -18.08 -3.77
C ALA A 217 -19.56 -16.74 -4.54
N ALA A 218 -20.25 -16.68 -5.68
CA ALA A 218 -20.23 -15.57 -6.65
C ALA A 218 -20.15 -14.17 -6.03
N VAL A 219 -19.27 -13.34 -6.57
CA VAL A 219 -19.05 -11.95 -6.15
C VAL A 219 -20.08 -11.05 -6.83
N GLY A 220 -20.86 -10.31 -6.04
CA GLY A 220 -21.90 -9.43 -6.56
C GLY A 220 -21.36 -8.06 -7.00
N GLU A 221 -21.84 -7.54 -8.13
CA GLU A 221 -21.46 -6.21 -8.65
C GLU A 221 -21.70 -5.09 -7.64
N GLY A 222 -22.78 -5.16 -6.87
CA GLY A 222 -23.06 -4.17 -5.81
C GLY A 222 -22.02 -4.17 -4.68
N GLU A 223 -21.50 -5.34 -4.30
CA GLU A 223 -20.44 -5.41 -3.26
C GLU A 223 -19.13 -4.79 -3.78
N LEU A 224 -18.83 -4.97 -5.07
CA LEU A 224 -17.65 -4.38 -5.71
C LEU A 224 -17.80 -2.86 -5.93
N ALA A 225 -19.00 -2.38 -6.23
CA ALA A 225 -19.30 -0.96 -6.31
C ALA A 225 -19.09 -0.26 -4.96
N ASP A 226 -19.57 -0.86 -3.87
CA ASP A 226 -19.34 -0.36 -2.51
C ASP A 226 -17.85 -0.28 -2.18
N PHE A 227 -17.09 -1.34 -2.50
CA PHE A 227 -15.65 -1.38 -2.29
C PHE A 227 -14.93 -0.28 -3.09
N SER A 228 -15.29 -0.13 -4.36
CA SER A 228 -14.69 0.86 -5.26
C SER A 228 -14.97 2.29 -4.78
N ALA A 229 -16.14 2.55 -4.22
CA ALA A 229 -16.47 3.85 -3.62
C ALA A 229 -15.58 4.17 -2.40
N ILE A 230 -15.33 3.17 -1.54
CA ILE A 230 -14.42 3.31 -0.38
C ILE A 230 -12.99 3.57 -0.87
N GLN A 231 -12.49 2.78 -1.82
CA GLN A 231 -11.15 2.95 -2.37
C GLN A 231 -10.93 4.33 -3.01
N ARG A 232 -11.90 4.83 -3.78
CA ARG A 232 -11.83 6.19 -4.34
C ARG A 232 -11.76 7.26 -3.25
N ARG A 233 -12.50 7.06 -2.15
CA ARG A 233 -12.44 7.95 -0.98
C ARG A 233 -11.07 7.87 -0.30
N GLU A 234 -10.52 6.68 -0.12
CA GLU A 234 -9.18 6.51 0.48
C GLU A 234 -8.07 7.12 -0.40
N ALA A 235 -8.13 6.91 -1.71
CA ALA A 235 -7.21 7.53 -2.67
C ALA A 235 -7.27 9.06 -2.60
N SER A 236 -8.46 9.63 -2.36
CA SER A 236 -8.59 11.08 -2.16
C SER A 236 -7.92 11.59 -0.87
N LEU A 237 -7.72 10.73 0.13
CA LEU A 237 -6.94 11.07 1.34
C LEU A 237 -5.44 11.00 1.08
N TRP A 238 -4.99 10.19 0.13
CA TRP A 238 -3.56 10.07 -0.17
C TRP A 238 -3.00 11.32 -0.86
N ALA A 239 -3.87 12.05 -1.54
CA ALA A 239 -3.59 13.38 -2.07
C ALA A 239 -3.10 14.40 -1.02
N VAL A 240 -3.42 14.20 0.27
CA VAL A 240 -3.01 15.08 1.37
C VAL A 240 -1.92 14.48 2.26
N ASP A 241 -1.44 13.27 1.93
CA ASP A 241 -0.37 12.58 2.66
C ASP A 241 0.72 12.06 1.69
N PRO A 242 1.58 12.97 1.20
CA PRO A 242 2.65 12.62 0.25
C PRO A 242 3.65 11.61 0.82
N LYS A 243 3.86 11.58 2.15
CA LYS A 243 4.74 10.60 2.80
C LYS A 243 4.19 9.19 2.59
N LYS A 244 2.91 8.97 2.87
CA LYS A 244 2.28 7.66 2.70
C LYS A 244 2.28 7.17 1.25
N VAL A 245 2.08 8.09 0.30
CA VAL A 245 2.19 7.79 -1.14
C VAL A 245 3.62 7.40 -1.51
N ALA A 246 4.64 8.11 -1.02
CA ALA A 246 6.04 7.78 -1.26
C ALA A 246 6.38 6.39 -0.70
N LEU A 247 6.01 6.11 0.55
CA LEU A 247 6.27 4.81 1.19
C LEU A 247 5.57 3.65 0.45
N SER A 248 4.28 3.80 0.12
CA SER A 248 3.55 2.75 -0.59
C SER A 248 4.02 2.61 -2.04
N GLY A 249 4.40 3.72 -2.67
CA GLY A 249 4.86 3.75 -4.06
C GLY A 249 6.24 3.12 -4.23
N VAL A 250 7.20 3.38 -3.34
CA VAL A 250 8.54 2.78 -3.43
C VAL A 250 8.50 1.27 -3.25
N GLU A 251 7.64 0.77 -2.34
CA GLU A 251 7.45 -0.66 -2.16
C GLU A 251 6.89 -1.30 -3.44
N ARG A 252 5.81 -0.74 -4.01
CA ARG A 252 5.23 -1.22 -5.27
C ARG A 252 6.26 -1.23 -6.40
N LEU A 253 6.99 -0.13 -6.55
CA LEU A 253 8.01 0.03 -7.58
C LEU A 253 9.13 -1.00 -7.43
N GLY A 254 9.60 -1.26 -6.21
CA GLY A 254 10.61 -2.29 -5.93
C GLY A 254 10.12 -3.71 -6.14
N TRP A 255 8.82 -3.97 -5.97
CA TRP A 255 8.19 -5.24 -6.37
C TRP A 255 7.92 -5.36 -7.88
N GLY A 256 8.22 -4.31 -8.66
CA GLY A 256 8.00 -4.27 -10.11
C GLY A 256 6.55 -4.01 -10.52
N LYS A 257 5.74 -3.42 -9.63
CA LYS A 257 4.34 -3.10 -9.88
C LYS A 257 4.15 -1.68 -10.40
N GLU A 258 3.06 -1.51 -11.13
CA GLU A 258 2.61 -0.19 -11.57
C GLU A 258 2.12 0.66 -10.40
N LEU A 259 2.40 1.96 -10.46
CA LEU A 259 1.93 2.96 -9.51
C LEU A 259 0.50 3.43 -9.81
N GLY A 260 0.01 3.25 -11.05
CA GLY A 260 -1.34 3.63 -11.46
C GLY A 260 -2.42 3.13 -10.49
N PRO A 261 -2.47 1.82 -10.16
CA PRO A 261 -3.44 1.27 -9.21
C PRO A 261 -3.40 1.85 -7.79
N LEU A 262 -2.25 2.38 -7.35
CA LEU A 262 -2.11 3.06 -6.05
C LEU A 262 -2.90 4.38 -6.07
N LEU A 263 -2.77 5.14 -7.14
CA LEU A 263 -3.29 6.50 -7.24
C LEU A 263 -4.70 6.54 -7.86
N TYR A 264 -5.02 5.51 -8.64
CA TYR A 264 -6.29 5.28 -9.29
C TYR A 264 -6.70 3.83 -9.04
N PRO A 265 -7.48 3.57 -7.97
CA PRO A 265 -7.84 2.21 -7.60
C PRO A 265 -8.44 1.44 -8.77
N VAL A 266 -7.86 0.28 -9.08
CA VAL A 266 -8.37 -0.61 -10.13
C VAL A 266 -9.72 -1.15 -9.70
N GLU A 267 -10.68 -1.13 -10.62
CA GLU A 267 -11.98 -1.73 -10.37
C GLU A 267 -11.87 -3.26 -10.41
N PRO A 268 -12.13 -3.95 -9.29
CA PRO A 268 -12.04 -5.40 -9.24
C PRO A 268 -13.10 -6.02 -10.17
N ALA A 269 -12.70 -7.00 -10.99
CA ALA A 269 -13.63 -7.76 -11.80
C ALA A 269 -14.26 -8.92 -10.97
N PRO A 270 -15.58 -9.20 -11.11
CA PRO A 270 -16.25 -10.27 -10.37
C PRO A 270 -15.56 -11.63 -10.52
N ALA A 271 -15.25 -12.03 -11.75
CA ALA A 271 -14.65 -13.33 -12.03
C ALA A 271 -13.23 -13.48 -11.45
N ALA A 272 -12.40 -12.43 -11.55
CA ALA A 272 -11.04 -12.45 -11.00
C ALA A 272 -11.05 -12.49 -9.47
N THR A 273 -11.97 -11.74 -8.86
CA THR A 273 -12.15 -11.70 -7.41
C THR A 273 -12.65 -13.04 -6.88
N GLU A 274 -13.63 -13.65 -7.57
CA GLU A 274 -14.15 -14.98 -7.21
C GLU A 274 -13.07 -16.07 -7.34
N ALA A 275 -12.25 -16.03 -8.40
CA ALA A 275 -11.17 -16.98 -8.60
C ALA A 275 -10.15 -16.92 -7.45
N LEU A 276 -9.71 -15.71 -7.07
CA LEU A 276 -8.77 -15.54 -5.95
C LEU A 276 -9.41 -15.96 -4.61
N LEU A 277 -10.68 -15.65 -4.41
CA LEU A 277 -11.40 -16.05 -3.19
C LEU A 277 -11.46 -17.57 -3.06
N LYS A 278 -11.69 -18.30 -4.16
CA LYS A 278 -11.61 -19.77 -4.19
C LYS A 278 -10.19 -20.27 -3.95
N GLU A 279 -9.18 -19.63 -4.52
CA GLU A 279 -7.77 -20.00 -4.30
C GLU A 279 -7.40 -19.87 -2.82
N VAL A 280 -7.64 -18.72 -2.19
CA VAL A 280 -7.28 -18.44 -0.79
C VAL A 280 -8.14 -19.24 0.19
N LEU A 281 -9.44 -19.41 -0.11
CA LEU A 281 -10.39 -20.09 0.78
C LEU A 281 -10.64 -21.55 0.43
N LEU A 282 -10.06 -22.16 -0.59
CA LEU A 282 -10.30 -23.59 -0.87
C LEU A 282 -9.01 -24.37 -1.16
N ALA A 283 -7.86 -23.72 -1.29
CA ALA A 283 -6.56 -24.37 -1.08
C ALA A 283 -6.40 -24.86 0.37
#